data_AF-A0A151RP33-F1
#
_entry.id   AF-A0A151RP33-F1
#
_cell.length_a   1.000
_cell.length_b   1.000
_cell.length_c   1.000
_cell.angle_alpha   90.00
_cell.angle_beta   90.00
_cell.angle_gamma   90.00
#
_symmetry.space_group_name_H-M   'P 1'
#
loop_
_entity.id
_entity.type
_entity.pdbx_description
1 polymer ?
#
loop_
_entity_poly.entity_id
_entity_poly.type
_entity_poly.pdbx_seq_one_letter_code
_entity_poly.pdbx_strand_id
1 'polypeptide(L)'
;FLAPFRGVRYHLQDFASKDNDPENEKELFNLRHASLKNVIERIFSIFKLSFTIFKLAPPFLFKTQVELVLVCATLHNVLRKECRSDEFSIEAVDEPSSSTLSVNEDHAFEPIIQT
;
A
#
# COMPACT_ATOMS: atom_id res chain seq x y z
N PHE A 1 -14.08 8.03 5.80
CA PHE A 1 -13.27 7.72 4.60
C PHE A 1 -13.26 8.97 3.73
N LEU A 2 -12.08 9.47 3.36
CA LEU A 2 -11.90 10.62 2.47
C LEU A 2 -11.32 10.09 1.17
N ALA A 3 -12.07 10.20 0.07
CA ALA A 3 -11.62 9.70 -1.22
C ALA A 3 -10.71 10.73 -1.93
N PRO A 4 -9.69 10.28 -2.68
CA PRO A 4 -8.91 11.15 -3.56
C PRO A 4 -9.78 11.81 -4.64
N PHE A 5 -9.36 12.98 -5.13
CA PHE A 5 -9.95 13.58 -6.31
C PHE A 5 -9.57 12.76 -7.55
N ARG A 6 -10.59 12.39 -8.34
CA ARG A 6 -10.41 11.63 -9.59
C ARG A 6 -9.98 12.56 -10.73
N GLY A 7 -9.24 12.01 -11.70
CA GLY A 7 -8.76 12.74 -12.87
C GLY A 7 -7.64 13.75 -12.57
N VAL A 8 -7.00 13.62 -11.41
CA VAL A 8 -5.92 14.48 -10.92
C VAL A 8 -4.77 13.56 -10.49
N ARG A 9 -3.51 14.01 -10.64
CA ARG A 9 -2.31 13.26 -10.23
C ARG A 9 -2.45 12.74 -8.79
N TYR A 10 -1.95 11.54 -8.52
CA TYR A 10 -2.19 10.84 -7.25
C TYR A 10 -0.99 10.04 -6.75
N HIS A 11 -0.16 9.49 -7.64
CA HIS A 11 0.94 8.65 -7.22
C HIS A 11 2.08 9.53 -6.70
N LEU A 12 2.74 9.12 -5.60
CA LEU A 12 3.85 9.88 -5.03
C LEU A 12 5.00 10.10 -6.03
N GLN A 13 5.19 9.15 -6.95
CA GLN A 13 6.17 9.24 -8.03
C GLN A 13 5.88 10.39 -8.99
N ASP A 14 4.61 10.76 -9.18
CA ASP A 14 4.22 11.88 -10.03
C ASP A 14 4.79 13.22 -9.52
N PHE A 15 5.13 13.29 -8.21
CA PHE A 15 5.62 14.48 -7.50
C PHE A 15 7.08 14.37 -7.03
N ALA A 16 7.83 13.35 -7.47
CA ALA A 16 9.16 13.06 -6.93
C ALA A 16 10.26 14.02 -7.43
N SER A 17 10.05 14.69 -8.57
CA SER A 17 11.00 15.62 -9.17
C SER A 17 10.76 17.05 -8.70
N LYS A 18 11.83 17.86 -8.65
CA LYS A 18 11.81 19.26 -8.18
C LYS A 18 10.88 20.19 -8.97
N ASP A 19 10.58 19.82 -10.22
CA ASP A 19 9.68 20.58 -11.11
C ASP A 19 8.24 20.06 -11.09
N ASN A 20 7.93 19.03 -10.28
CA ASN A 20 6.62 18.39 -10.23
C ASN A 20 5.83 18.77 -8.97
N ASP A 21 5.95 20.02 -8.51
CA ASP A 21 5.14 20.50 -7.41
C ASP A 21 3.64 20.47 -7.77
N PRO A 22 2.74 20.29 -6.78
CA PRO A 22 1.30 20.34 -7.02
C PRO A 22 0.89 21.70 -7.59
N GLU A 23 0.18 21.68 -8.71
CA GLU A 23 -0.24 22.90 -9.42
C GLU A 23 -1.55 23.48 -8.86
N ASN A 24 -2.37 22.64 -8.22
CA ASN A 24 -3.68 23.01 -7.72
C ASN A 24 -4.00 22.39 -6.36
N GLU A 25 -4.97 22.94 -5.65
CA GLU A 25 -5.41 22.47 -4.33
C GLU A 25 -5.82 20.98 -4.34
N LYS A 26 -6.40 20.50 -5.45
CA LYS A 26 -6.77 19.09 -5.62
C LYS A 26 -5.55 18.17 -5.69
N GLU A 27 -4.49 18.60 -6.40
CA GLU A 27 -3.24 17.85 -6.46
C GLU A 27 -2.55 17.84 -5.10
N LEU A 28 -2.53 18.99 -4.42
CA LEU A 28 -1.97 19.09 -3.07
C LEU A 28 -2.71 18.16 -2.09
N PHE A 29 -4.04 18.10 -2.18
CA PHE A 29 -4.84 17.17 -1.38
C PHE A 29 -4.49 15.72 -1.71
N ASN A 30 -4.44 15.34 -2.99
CA ASN A 30 -4.11 13.99 -3.41
C ASN A 30 -2.70 13.57 -2.99
N LEU A 31 -1.71 14.45 -3.13
CA LEU A 31 -0.34 14.23 -2.68
C LEU A 31 -0.30 13.96 -1.17
N ARG A 32 -0.95 14.81 -0.36
CA ARG A 32 -1.02 14.63 1.10
C ARG A 32 -1.74 13.33 1.47
N HIS A 33 -2.84 13.03 0.79
CA HIS A 33 -3.58 11.80 0.98
C HIS A 33 -2.71 10.57 0.68
N ALA A 34 -2.05 10.52 -0.48
CA ALA A 34 -1.17 9.43 -0.87
C ALA A 34 0.04 9.29 0.08
N SER A 35 0.61 10.41 0.53
CA SER A 35 1.72 10.43 1.49
C SER A 35 1.32 9.82 2.83
N LEU A 36 0.19 10.24 3.38
CA LEU A 36 -0.35 9.68 4.61
C LEU A 36 -0.66 8.19 4.47
N LYS A 37 -1.29 7.79 3.36
CA LYS A 37 -1.60 6.40 3.06
C LYS A 37 -0.32 5.54 3.02
N ASN A 38 0.72 6.02 2.33
CA ASN A 38 2.01 5.34 2.24
C ASN A 38 2.67 5.15 3.62
N VAL A 39 2.61 6.17 4.50
CA VAL A 39 3.10 6.04 5.88
C VAL A 39 2.34 4.95 6.65
N ILE A 40 1.00 4.95 6.55
CA ILE A 40 0.16 3.94 7.21
C ILE A 40 0.47 2.53 6.70
N GLU A 41 0.54 2.36 5.38
CA GLU A 41 0.85 1.07 4.74
C GLU A 41 2.23 0.57 5.16
N ARG A 42 3.24 1.45 5.20
CA ARG A 42 4.59 1.10 5.65
C ARG A 42 4.61 0.66 7.12
N ILE A 43 3.84 1.30 8.01
CA ILE A 43 3.72 0.86 9.41
C ILE A 43 3.11 -0.55 9.49
N PHE A 44 2.04 -0.81 8.73
CA PHE A 44 1.45 -2.16 8.69
C PHE A 44 2.40 -3.20 8.09
N SER A 45 3.21 -2.83 7.10
CA SER A 45 4.24 -3.71 6.55
C SER A 45 5.29 -4.06 7.61
N ILE A 46 5.76 -3.11 8.40
CA ILE A 46 6.67 -3.37 9.53
C ILE A 46 6.01 -4.33 10.53
N PHE A 47 4.76 -4.09 10.92
CA PHE A 47 4.07 -4.97 11.86
C PHE A 47 3.86 -6.38 11.31
N LYS A 48 3.57 -6.53 10.01
CA LYS A 48 3.51 -7.83 9.35
C LYS A 48 4.85 -8.54 9.32
N LEU A 49 5.96 -7.81 9.17
CA LEU A 49 7.31 -8.38 9.20
C LEU A 49 7.71 -8.81 10.61
N SER A 50 7.48 -7.95 11.61
CA SER A 50 7.88 -8.19 13.01
C SER A 50 6.98 -9.19 13.75
N PHE A 51 5.69 -9.24 13.43
CA PHE A 51 4.72 -10.06 14.16
C PHE A 51 3.93 -10.96 13.21
N THR A 52 4.19 -12.27 13.29
CA THR A 52 3.53 -13.30 12.47
C THR A 52 2.00 -13.29 12.59
N ILE A 53 1.46 -12.78 13.70
CA ILE A 53 0.01 -12.70 13.91
C ILE A 53 -0.70 -11.80 12.89
N PHE A 54 -0.02 -10.82 12.29
CA PHE A 54 -0.56 -10.00 11.20
C PHE A 54 -0.41 -10.64 9.81
N LYS A 55 0.38 -11.72 9.69
CA LYS A 55 0.47 -12.51 8.44
C LYS A 55 -0.69 -13.48 8.29
N LEU A 56 -1.28 -13.88 9.41
CA LEU A 56 -2.47 -14.72 9.44
C LEU A 56 -3.70 -13.81 9.39
N ALA A 57 -4.82 -14.33 8.91
CA ALA A 57 -6.14 -13.71 9.05
C ALA A 57 -6.91 -14.41 10.19
N PRO A 58 -6.46 -14.28 11.45
CA PRO A 58 -7.14 -14.95 12.55
C PRO A 58 -8.57 -14.39 12.68
N PRO A 59 -9.57 -15.24 12.97
CA PRO A 59 -10.98 -14.86 13.04
C PRO A 59 -11.28 -14.14 14.36
N PHE A 60 -10.54 -13.06 14.65
CA PHE A 60 -10.76 -12.23 15.82
C PHE A 60 -11.87 -11.23 15.58
N LEU A 61 -12.66 -10.95 16.62
CA LEU A 61 -13.61 -9.85 16.62
C LEU A 61 -12.87 -8.53 16.39
N PHE A 62 -13.55 -7.55 15.78
CA PHE A 62 -12.96 -6.24 15.47
C PHE A 62 -12.31 -5.57 16.70
N LYS A 63 -12.96 -5.67 17.88
CA LYS A 63 -12.41 -5.15 19.13
C LYS A 63 -11.03 -5.76 19.45
N THR A 64 -10.90 -7.07 19.33
CA THR A 64 -9.65 -7.80 19.56
C THR A 64 -8.57 -7.45 18.53
N GLN A 65 -8.95 -7.20 17.27
CA GLN A 65 -8.01 -6.73 16.24
C GLN A 65 -7.42 -5.35 16.60
N VAL A 66 -8.24 -4.43 17.12
CA VAL A 66 -7.79 -3.11 17.58
C VAL A 66 -6.84 -3.23 18.78
N GLU A 67 -7.19 -4.07 19.77
CA GLU A 67 -6.34 -4.34 20.93
C GLU A 67 -4.98 -4.92 20.51
N LEU A 68 -4.98 -5.82 19.52
CA LEU A 68 -3.76 -6.42 19.01
C LEU A 68 -2.82 -5.38 18.38
N VAL A 69 -3.35 -4.47 17.56
CA VAL A 69 -2.59 -3.35 16.98
C VAL A 69 -1.94 -2.51 18.07
N LEU A 70 -2.69 -2.20 19.15
CA LEU A 70 -2.18 -1.41 20.25
C LEU A 70 -1.04 -2.13 21.00
N VAL A 71 -1.24 -3.41 21.34
CA VAL A 71 -0.22 -4.23 22.02
C VAL A 71 1.05 -4.34 21.19
N CYS A 72 0.93 -4.62 19.88
CA CYS A 72 2.08 -4.72 18.99
C CYS A 72 2.81 -3.38 18.83
N ALA A 73 2.10 -2.25 18.78
CA ALA A 73 2.71 -0.92 18.76
C ALA A 73 3.47 -0.62 20.06
N THR A 74 2.88 -0.92 21.22
CA THR A 74 3.55 -0.76 22.53
C THR A 74 4.80 -1.63 22.61
N LEU A 75 4.69 -2.92 22.22
CA LEU A 75 5.80 -3.85 22.24
C LEU A 75 6.93 -3.41 21.30
N HIS A 76 6.59 -2.98 20.08
CA HIS A 76 7.58 -2.45 19.12
C HIS A 76 8.31 -1.23 19.70
N ASN A 77 7.58 -0.30 20.34
CA ASN A 77 8.19 0.88 20.95
C ASN A 77 9.12 0.54 22.14
N VAL A 78 8.72 -0.44 22.98
CA VAL A 78 9.55 -0.92 24.09
C VAL A 78 10.82 -1.58 23.56
N LEU A 79 10.70 -2.50 22.59
CA LEU A 79 11.84 -3.18 21.99
C LEU A 79 12.80 -2.18 21.32
N ARG A 80 12.28 -1.18 20.61
CA ARG A 80 13.10 -0.12 20.01
C ARG A 80 13.85 0.74 21.04
N LYS A 81 13.28 0.91 22.24
CA LYS A 81 13.90 1.69 23.31
C LYS A 81 15.01 0.92 24.03
N GLU A 82 14.78 -0.37 24.28
CA GLU A 82 15.69 -1.24 25.06
C GLU A 82 16.77 -1.89 24.17
N CYS A 83 16.42 -2.27 22.94
CA CYS A 83 17.34 -2.86 21.98
C CYS A 83 17.82 -1.75 21.02
N ARG A 84 19.01 -1.20 21.27
CA ARG A 84 19.61 -0.15 20.41
C ARG A 84 20.06 -0.63 19.03
N SER A 85 19.83 -1.90 18.71
CA SER A 85 20.18 -2.54 17.44
C SER A 85 18.93 -3.12 16.82
N ASP A 86 18.25 -2.37 15.97
CA ASP A 86 17.30 -2.98 15.03
C ASP A 86 17.30 -2.15 13.75
N GLU A 87 18.29 -2.45 12.92
CA GLU A 87 18.20 -2.20 11.49
C GLU A 87 17.16 -3.17 10.95
N PHE A 88 15.88 -2.81 11.06
CA PHE A 88 14.85 -3.44 10.26
C PHE A 88 15.14 -3.07 8.80
N SER A 89 16.00 -3.85 8.15
CA SER A 89 16.24 -3.75 6.71
C SER A 89 14.93 -4.03 6.01
N ILE A 90 14.23 -2.97 5.66
CA ILE A 90 13.15 -3.02 4.69
C ILE A 90 13.86 -3.26 3.37
N GLU A 91 14.06 -4.53 3.00
CA GLU A 91 14.39 -4.83 1.61
C GLU A 91 13.27 -4.22 0.77
N ALA A 92 13.65 -3.31 -0.12
CA ALA A 92 12.75 -2.73 -1.09
C ALA A 92 12.25 -3.89 -1.95
N VAL A 93 11.03 -4.36 -1.67
CA VAL A 93 10.33 -5.25 -2.59
C VAL A 93 10.01 -4.39 -3.80
N ASP A 94 10.79 -4.59 -4.85
CA ASP A 94 10.62 -3.95 -6.16
C ASP A 94 9.14 -4.03 -6.57
N GLU A 95 8.62 -2.86 -6.94
CA GLU A 95 7.38 -2.70 -7.68
C GLU A 95 7.45 -3.53 -8.98
N PRO A 96 6.56 -4.50 -9.21
CA PRO A 96 6.49 -5.13 -10.52
C PRO A 96 5.92 -4.12 -11.51
N SER A 97 6.81 -3.65 -12.38
CA SER A 97 6.54 -3.03 -13.67
C SER A 97 5.20 -3.51 -14.25
N SER A 98 4.17 -2.68 -14.17
CA SER A 98 2.92 -2.87 -14.92
C SER A 98 3.21 -2.60 -16.40
N SER A 99 3.92 -3.53 -17.03
CA SER A 99 3.99 -3.65 -18.47
C SER A 99 2.59 -4.02 -18.96
N THR A 100 1.98 -3.08 -19.67
CA THR A 100 0.77 -3.31 -20.45
C THR A 100 1.09 -4.36 -21.50
N LEU A 101 0.69 -5.62 -21.27
CA LEU A 101 0.55 -6.58 -22.35
C LEU A 101 -0.66 -6.17 -23.18
N SER A 102 -0.40 -5.65 -24.38
CA SER A 102 -1.36 -5.55 -25.48
C SER A 102 -1.91 -6.93 -25.80
N VAL A 103 -3.14 -7.20 -25.38
CA VAL A 103 -3.91 -8.33 -25.92
C VAL A 103 -4.51 -7.83 -27.22
N ASN A 104 -3.89 -8.22 -28.33
CA ASN A 104 -4.52 -8.11 -29.64
C ASN A 104 -5.69 -9.11 -29.66
N GLU A 105 -6.91 -8.58 -29.79
CA GLU A 105 -8.11 -9.36 -30.09
C GLU A 105 -8.04 -9.79 -31.56
N ASP A 106 -7.92 -11.10 -31.80
CA ASP A 106 -8.29 -11.72 -33.07
C ASP A 106 -8.95 -13.07 -32.77
N HIS A 107 -10.26 -13.02 -32.49
CA HIS A 107 -11.12 -14.20 -32.50
C HIS A 107 -11.93 -14.21 -33.79
N ALA A 108 -11.41 -14.91 -34.80
CA ALA A 108 -12.19 -15.41 -35.93
C ALA A 108 -12.33 -16.93 -35.78
N PHE A 109 -13.50 -17.40 -35.35
CA PHE A 109 -13.94 -18.77 -35.58
C PHE A 109 -15.44 -18.79 -35.93
N GLU A 110 -15.71 -19.36 -37.10
CA GLU A 110 -17.01 -19.51 -37.76
C GLU A 110 -18.02 -20.38 -37.00
N PRO A 111 -19.34 -20.25 -37.27
CA PRO A 111 -20.37 -21.07 -36.67
C PRO A 111 -20.59 -22.37 -37.44
N ILE A 112 -20.49 -23.52 -36.77
CA ILE A 112 -21.02 -24.80 -37.29
C ILE A 112 -22.45 -24.98 -36.73
N ILE A 113 -23.44 -24.93 -37.62
CA ILE A 113 -24.80 -25.40 -37.34
C ILE A 113 -24.83 -26.92 -37.53
N GLN A 114 -25.37 -27.65 -36.54
CA GLN A 114 -26.13 -28.88 -36.77
C GLN A 114 -26.92 -29.27 -35.50
N THR A 115 -28.24 -29.09 -35.52
CA THR A 115 -29.23 -30.18 -35.51
C THR A 115 -30.58 -29.65 -35.96
#